data_AF-A0A8J7LFG1-F1
#
_entry.id   AF-A0A8J7LFG1-F1
#
_cell.length_a   1.000
_cell.length_b   1.000
_cell.length_c   1.000
_cell.angle_alpha   90.00
_cell.angle_beta   90.00
_cell.angle_gamma   90.00
#
_symmetry.space_group_name_H-M   'P 1'
#
loop_
_entity.id
_entity.type
_entity.pdbx_description
1 polymer ?
#
loop_
_entity_poly.entity_id
_entity_poly.type
_entity_poly.pdbx_seq_one_letter_code
_entity_poly.pdbx_strand_id
1 'polypeptide(L)'
;MTIAIIPPLQNYYTATAQHHNNRSPYCMLQWRQNQLWVKSSAEEKQPYLPSLYNEELLVECLKHSPVKLVSIDPKLGEASLRFWARACEQAHKPTFLRTSSANQLFKQSNQPLGWLQHTIDWIIALVLLLLVSPLMLGLVVLTQVYSPKSLFSYEWYVGEQGKFFKAIKFHTTANHNITPLGHWMCKYGLDGLPQLLNVLRGEMSLTSSRCWTLEDAIQLSLEGQHQLNKLPIIQNSWEVQTDSELLHLDSQTL
;
A
#
# COMPACT_ATOMS: atom_id res chain seq x y z
N MET A 1 37.34 16.52 21.31
CA MET A 1 36.16 17.08 22.01
C MET A 1 35.85 18.41 21.35
N THR A 2 34.89 18.43 20.44
CA THR A 2 34.49 19.64 19.71
C THR A 2 32.98 19.72 19.82
N ILE A 3 32.52 20.59 20.73
CA ILE A 3 31.11 20.80 21.06
C ILE A 3 30.59 21.83 20.06
N ALA A 4 29.66 21.42 19.19
CA ALA A 4 28.89 22.35 18.36
C ALA A 4 27.60 22.71 19.10
N ILE A 5 27.52 23.97 19.51
CA ILE A 5 26.35 24.58 20.13
C ILE A 5 25.37 24.93 19.00
N ILE A 6 24.23 24.23 18.94
CA ILE A 6 23.10 24.57 18.06
C ILE A 6 22.08 25.36 18.91
N PRO A 7 21.60 26.53 18.48
CA PRO A 7 20.67 27.35 19.27
C PRO A 7 19.26 26.73 19.28
N PRO A 8 18.46 26.96 20.34
CA PRO A 8 17.13 26.37 20.46
C PRO A 8 16.13 27.08 19.53
N LEU A 9 15.58 26.34 18.57
CA LEU A 9 14.44 26.78 17.75
C LEU A 9 13.18 26.77 18.62
N GLN A 10 12.85 27.92 19.19
CA GLN A 10 11.64 28.14 19.97
C GLN A 10 10.68 29.04 19.19
N ASN A 11 9.43 28.56 19.08
CA ASN A 11 8.21 29.32 18.83
C ASN A 11 8.01 29.95 17.45
N TYR A 12 7.36 29.23 16.55
CA TYR A 12 6.18 29.71 15.80
C TYR A 12 5.29 28.49 15.48
N TYR A 13 4.00 28.72 15.24
CA TYR A 13 2.90 27.74 15.06
C TYR A 13 2.14 27.36 16.34
N THR A 14 1.51 28.36 16.94
CA THR A 14 0.25 28.17 17.67
C THR A 14 -0.82 27.61 16.73
N ALA A 15 -1.34 26.45 17.10
CA ALA A 15 -2.44 25.76 16.45
C ALA A 15 -3.73 26.58 16.46
N THR A 16 -4.39 26.68 15.30
CA THR A 16 -5.85 26.81 15.25
C THR A 16 -6.44 25.42 15.08
N ALA A 17 -7.05 24.93 16.15
CA ALA A 17 -7.88 23.74 16.15
C ALA A 17 -9.11 23.98 15.25
N GLN A 18 -9.21 23.24 14.15
CA GLN A 18 -10.48 23.01 13.46
C GLN A 18 -10.71 21.51 13.36
N HIS A 19 -11.70 21.09 14.13
CA HIS A 19 -12.32 19.77 14.09
C HIS A 19 -12.73 19.39 12.66
N HIS A 20 -12.16 18.31 12.14
CA HIS A 20 -12.97 17.33 11.43
C HIS A 20 -12.65 15.94 11.94
N ASN A 21 -13.72 15.31 12.40
CA ASN A 21 -13.81 13.99 12.99
C ASN A 21 -13.24 12.93 12.03
N ASN A 22 -12.05 12.37 12.32
CA ASN A 22 -11.66 11.03 11.91
C ASN A 22 -10.45 10.60 12.74
N ARG A 23 -10.61 9.54 13.54
CA ARG A 23 -9.55 8.94 14.34
C ARG A 23 -8.41 8.47 13.43
N SER A 24 -7.36 9.28 13.25
CA SER A 24 -6.08 8.78 12.75
C SER A 24 -5.48 7.88 13.84
N PRO A 25 -5.26 6.58 13.59
CA PRO A 25 -4.60 5.74 14.57
C PRO A 25 -3.18 6.29 14.76
N TYR A 26 -2.79 6.46 16.02
CA TYR A 26 -1.40 6.76 16.36
C TYR A 26 -0.53 5.71 15.66
N CYS A 27 0.35 6.17 14.78
CA CYS A 27 1.24 5.27 14.04
C CYS A 27 2.65 5.36 14.63
N MET A 28 3.40 4.27 14.61
CA MET A 28 4.80 4.26 15.03
C MET A 28 5.68 4.10 13.80
N LEU A 29 6.59 5.05 13.61
CA LEU A 29 7.59 5.00 12.54
C LEU A 29 8.84 4.28 13.05
N GLN A 30 9.24 3.21 12.37
CA GLN A 30 10.51 2.53 12.60
C GLN A 30 11.34 2.53 11.33
N TRP A 31 12.61 2.89 11.42
CA TRP A 31 13.52 2.89 10.29
C TRP A 31 14.54 1.75 10.42
N ARG A 32 14.67 0.90 9.39
CA ARG A 32 15.61 -0.22 9.37
C ARG A 32 16.08 -0.51 7.95
N GLN A 33 17.40 -0.60 7.72
CA GLN A 33 18.01 -1.00 6.44
C GLN A 33 17.39 -0.30 5.20
N ASN A 34 17.25 1.03 5.24
CA ASN A 34 16.60 1.86 4.21
C ASN A 34 15.10 1.58 3.98
N GLN A 35 14.43 0.90 4.90
CA GLN A 35 12.98 0.70 4.88
C GLN A 35 12.34 1.52 6.01
N LEU A 36 11.24 2.19 5.69
CA LEU A 36 10.40 2.85 6.69
C LEU A 36 9.19 1.97 6.99
N TRP A 37 9.01 1.67 8.27
CA TRP A 37 7.89 0.88 8.76
C TRP A 37 6.91 1.77 9.48
N VAL A 38 5.64 1.66 9.09
CA VAL A 38 4.54 2.38 9.70
C VAL A 38 3.66 1.35 10.41
N LYS A 39 3.75 1.30 11.74
CA LYS A 39 3.00 0.35 12.60
C LYS A 39 1.83 1.05 13.27
N SER A 40 0.78 0.30 13.61
CA SER A 40 -0.27 0.84 14.49
C SER A 40 0.25 0.84 15.94
N SER A 41 0.13 1.97 16.64
CA SER A 41 0.48 2.12 18.05
C SER A 41 -0.81 2.13 18.88
N ALA A 42 -0.97 1.15 19.77
CA ALA A 42 -2.13 1.05 20.63
C ALA A 42 -2.01 1.93 21.90
N GLU A 43 -0.79 2.19 22.39
CA GLU A 43 -0.60 2.67 23.78
C GLU A 43 0.45 3.79 23.96
N GLU A 44 1.27 4.13 22.96
CA GLU A 44 2.29 5.18 23.14
C GLU A 44 1.93 6.50 22.43
N LYS A 45 1.90 7.59 23.21
CA LYS A 45 1.83 8.97 22.72
C LYS A 45 3.13 9.29 21.98
N GLN A 46 3.08 9.29 20.66
CA GLN A 46 4.17 9.79 19.84
C GLN A 46 4.39 11.30 20.06
N PRO A 47 5.63 11.80 19.87
CA PRO A 47 5.84 13.23 19.69
C PRO A 47 5.01 13.72 18.50
N TYR A 48 4.38 14.90 18.64
CA TYR A 48 3.56 15.49 17.59
C TYR A 48 4.39 15.71 16.32
N LEU A 49 4.15 14.90 15.31
CA LEU A 49 4.78 14.98 13.99
C LEU A 49 3.77 15.58 13.01
N PRO A 50 3.86 16.88 12.66
CA PRO A 50 2.91 17.53 11.76
C PRO A 50 2.89 16.90 10.36
N SER A 51 3.99 16.26 9.95
CA SER A 51 4.09 15.51 8.69
C SER A 51 3.15 14.30 8.63
N LEU A 52 2.65 13.77 9.75
CA LEU A 52 1.70 12.65 9.74
C LEU A 52 0.25 13.08 9.49
N TYR A 53 -0.01 14.39 9.51
CA TYR A 53 -1.34 14.98 9.35
C TYR A 53 -1.46 15.82 8.08
N ASN A 54 -0.34 16.27 7.51
CA ASN A 54 -0.29 17.02 6.27
C ASN A 54 0.44 16.21 5.18
N GLU A 55 -0.28 15.92 4.10
CA GLU A 55 0.24 15.14 2.96
C GLU A 55 1.46 15.82 2.34
N GLU A 56 1.46 17.15 2.20
CA GLU A 56 2.56 17.89 1.57
C GLU A 56 3.86 17.79 2.38
N LEU A 57 3.76 17.94 3.70
CA LEU A 57 4.90 17.77 4.59
C LEU A 57 5.42 16.33 4.59
N LEU A 58 4.52 15.35 4.53
CA LEU A 58 4.92 13.94 4.41
C LEU A 58 5.70 13.68 3.13
N VAL A 59 5.19 14.19 2.01
CA VAL A 59 5.80 14.06 0.68
C VAL A 59 7.19 14.68 0.68
N GLU A 60 7.34 15.87 1.24
CA GLU A 60 8.63 16.55 1.34
C GLU A 60 9.62 15.76 2.20
N CYS A 61 9.19 15.28 3.38
CA CYS A 61 10.01 14.42 4.23
C CYS A 61 10.43 13.14 3.49
N LEU A 62 9.52 12.51 2.75
CA LEU A 62 9.83 11.30 1.99
C LEU A 62 10.84 11.61 0.88
N LYS A 63 10.64 12.64 0.06
CA LYS A 63 11.56 13.00 -1.03
C LYS A 63 13.00 13.15 -0.55
N HIS A 64 13.20 13.79 0.60
CA HIS A 64 14.52 14.00 1.20
C HIS A 64 15.03 12.83 2.05
N SER A 65 14.20 11.82 2.29
CA SER A 65 14.57 10.65 3.08
C SER A 65 15.37 9.63 2.26
N PRO A 66 16.44 9.02 2.84
CA PRO A 66 17.20 7.94 2.20
C PRO A 66 16.42 6.62 2.11
N VAL A 67 15.16 6.59 2.59
CA VAL A 67 14.29 5.42 2.53
C VAL A 67 14.04 4.99 1.08
N LYS A 68 14.25 3.71 0.79
CA LYS A 68 14.02 3.10 -0.52
C LYS A 68 12.61 2.53 -0.67
N LEU A 69 11.96 2.11 0.43
CA LEU A 69 10.60 1.58 0.42
C LEU A 69 9.87 1.85 1.74
N VAL A 70 8.55 1.94 1.68
CA VAL A 70 7.69 2.16 2.85
C VAL A 70 6.75 0.96 3.01
N SER A 71 6.68 0.40 4.22
CA SER A 71 5.78 -0.72 4.55
C SER A 71 4.80 -0.32 5.64
N ILE A 72 3.50 -0.48 5.39
CA ILE A 72 2.42 0.02 6.25
C ILE A 72 1.61 -1.15 6.81
N ASP A 73 1.38 -1.14 8.11
CA ASP A 73 0.58 -2.16 8.80
C ASP A 73 -0.93 -2.00 8.48
N PRO A 74 -1.64 -3.06 8.07
CA PRO A 74 -3.08 -3.02 7.78
C PRO A 74 -3.94 -2.56 8.96
N LYS A 75 -3.45 -2.70 10.20
CA LYS A 75 -4.15 -2.25 11.41
C LYS A 75 -4.34 -0.73 11.48
N LEU A 76 -3.63 0.06 10.68
CA LEU A 76 -3.85 1.50 10.58
C LEU A 76 -5.16 1.88 9.88
N GLY A 77 -5.85 0.92 9.28
CA GLY A 77 -7.08 1.17 8.55
C GLY A 77 -6.86 1.86 7.19
N GLU A 78 -7.93 1.84 6.40
CA GLU A 78 -7.92 2.21 4.99
C GLU A 78 -7.54 3.68 4.74
N ALA A 79 -8.04 4.62 5.55
CA ALA A 79 -7.77 6.05 5.38
C ALA A 79 -6.27 6.35 5.50
N SER A 80 -5.60 5.76 6.49
CA SER A 80 -4.16 5.90 6.69
C SER A 80 -3.38 5.26 5.54
N LEU A 81 -3.79 4.07 5.09
CA LEU A 81 -3.15 3.39 3.95
C LEU A 81 -3.24 4.23 2.68
N ARG A 82 -4.41 4.81 2.39
CA ARG A 82 -4.62 5.72 1.25
C ARG A 82 -3.76 6.98 1.36
N PHE A 83 -3.70 7.59 2.55
CA PHE A 83 -2.88 8.78 2.82
C PHE A 83 -1.40 8.52 2.54
N TRP A 84 -0.85 7.44 3.12
CA TRP A 84 0.54 7.07 2.90
C TRP A 84 0.84 6.63 1.47
N ALA A 85 -0.08 5.89 0.83
CA ALA A 85 0.06 5.49 -0.58
C ALA A 85 0.18 6.69 -1.51
N ARG A 86 -0.66 7.72 -1.33
CA ARG A 86 -0.58 8.98 -2.10
C ARG A 86 0.72 9.73 -1.85
N ALA A 87 1.10 9.90 -0.58
CA ALA A 87 2.31 10.62 -0.24
C ALA A 87 3.57 9.95 -0.81
N CYS A 88 3.63 8.62 -0.74
CA CYS A 88 4.77 7.88 -1.27
C CYS A 88 4.79 7.86 -2.80
N GLU A 89 3.64 7.78 -3.46
CA GLU A 89 3.56 7.89 -4.92
C GLU A 89 4.09 9.25 -5.40
N GLN A 90 3.70 10.35 -4.76
CA GLN A 90 4.22 11.69 -5.07
C GLN A 90 5.72 11.82 -4.78
N ALA A 91 6.21 11.11 -3.76
CA ALA A 91 7.63 11.02 -3.45
C ALA A 91 8.40 9.97 -4.28
N HIS A 92 7.74 9.29 -5.23
CA HIS A 92 8.29 8.22 -6.05
C HIS A 92 8.94 7.08 -5.23
N LYS A 93 8.33 6.73 -4.09
CA LYS A 93 8.76 5.62 -3.24
C LYS A 93 7.74 4.49 -3.27
N PRO A 94 8.16 3.25 -3.48
CA PRO A 94 7.25 2.11 -3.49
C PRO A 94 6.69 1.87 -2.08
N THR A 95 5.38 1.68 -2.03
CA THR A 95 4.62 1.33 -0.82
C THR A 95 4.15 -0.09 -0.83
N PHE A 96 4.27 -0.76 0.32
CA PHE A 96 3.86 -2.14 0.50
C PHE A 96 2.96 -2.27 1.73
N LEU A 97 1.96 -3.14 1.64
CA LEU A 97 1.21 -3.62 2.78
C LEU A 97 2.08 -4.60 3.57
N ARG A 98 2.34 -4.28 4.83
CA ARG A 98 3.03 -5.17 5.74
C ARG A 98 2.02 -6.18 6.25
N THR A 99 2.10 -7.44 5.84
CA THR A 99 1.36 -8.47 6.56
C THR A 99 2.28 -9.64 6.90
N SER A 100 2.25 -10.06 8.17
CA SER A 100 3.04 -11.22 8.63
C SER A 100 2.56 -12.52 7.98
N SER A 101 1.28 -12.55 7.59
CA SER A 101 0.62 -13.61 6.83
C SER A 101 0.78 -13.46 5.31
N ALA A 102 1.24 -12.31 4.79
CA ALA A 102 1.45 -12.13 3.34
C ALA A 102 2.54 -13.05 2.83
N ASN A 103 3.57 -13.29 3.65
CA ASN A 103 4.57 -14.30 3.35
C ASN A 103 4.03 -15.75 3.37
N GLN A 104 2.74 -15.99 3.66
CA GLN A 104 2.07 -17.28 3.51
C GLN A 104 0.95 -17.23 2.45
N LEU A 105 0.19 -16.14 2.37
CA LEU A 105 -0.86 -15.93 1.36
C LEU A 105 -0.31 -15.62 -0.04
N PHE A 106 0.82 -14.92 -0.13
CA PHE A 106 1.51 -14.57 -1.38
C PHE A 106 2.71 -15.48 -1.67
N LYS A 107 3.10 -16.32 -0.70
CA LYS A 107 4.11 -17.36 -0.90
C LYS A 107 3.43 -18.60 -1.44
N GLN A 108 3.10 -18.55 -2.72
CA GLN A 108 2.65 -19.73 -3.45
C GLN A 108 3.63 -20.06 -4.57
N SER A 109 4.08 -21.32 -4.53
CA SER A 109 4.66 -22.08 -5.64
C SER A 109 6.06 -21.70 -6.08
N ASN A 110 7.02 -22.56 -5.73
CA ASN A 110 8.29 -22.72 -6.45
C ASN A 110 8.04 -23.32 -7.86
N GLN A 111 7.19 -22.69 -8.67
CA GLN A 111 7.01 -23.06 -10.07
C GLN A 111 8.01 -22.23 -10.89
N PRO A 112 9.04 -22.84 -11.50
CA PRO A 112 9.99 -22.12 -12.35
C PRO A 112 9.34 -21.52 -13.61
N LEU A 113 8.04 -21.75 -13.84
CA LEU A 113 7.27 -21.31 -14.99
C LEU A 113 6.43 -20.04 -14.74
N GLY A 114 6.62 -19.33 -13.63
CA GLY A 114 5.88 -18.08 -13.35
C GLY A 114 6.13 -16.98 -14.38
N TRP A 115 7.37 -16.85 -14.86
CA TRP A 115 7.73 -15.86 -15.89
C TRP A 115 6.93 -16.04 -17.19
N LEU A 116 6.69 -17.28 -17.60
CA LEU A 116 5.94 -17.62 -18.82
C LEU A 116 4.46 -17.25 -18.65
N GLN A 117 3.89 -17.50 -17.47
CA GLN A 117 2.51 -17.11 -17.16
C GLN A 117 2.34 -15.59 -17.29
N HIS A 118 3.27 -14.80 -16.77
CA HIS A 118 3.22 -13.33 -16.92
C HIS A 118 3.36 -12.89 -18.38
N THR A 119 4.20 -13.55 -19.20
CA THR A 119 4.29 -13.22 -20.63
C THR A 119 3.01 -13.57 -21.40
N ILE A 120 2.38 -14.70 -21.09
CA ILE A 120 1.11 -15.11 -21.69
C ILE A 120 0.01 -14.12 -21.32
N ASP A 121 -0.10 -13.76 -20.04
CA ASP A 121 -1.05 -12.75 -19.58
C ASP A 121 -0.84 -11.40 -20.29
N TRP A 122 0.41 -11.00 -20.49
CA TRP A 122 0.74 -9.77 -21.21
C TRP A 122 0.32 -9.83 -22.69
N ILE A 123 0.58 -10.95 -23.37
CA ILE A 123 0.17 -11.17 -24.77
C ILE A 123 -1.36 -11.18 -24.90
N ILE A 124 -2.05 -11.90 -24.01
CA ILE A 124 -3.53 -11.96 -23.99
C ILE A 124 -4.10 -10.57 -23.74
N ALA A 125 -3.56 -9.82 -22.78
CA ALA A 125 -3.98 -8.45 -22.49
C ALA A 125 -3.79 -7.54 -23.71
N LEU A 126 -2.68 -7.68 -24.44
CA LEU A 126 -2.40 -6.88 -25.63
C LEU A 126 -3.39 -7.19 -26.75
N VAL A 127 -3.65 -8.48 -27.02
CA VAL A 127 -4.61 -8.91 -28.05
C VAL A 127 -6.02 -8.46 -27.69
N LEU A 128 -6.43 -8.64 -26.44
CA LEU A 128 -7.74 -8.23 -25.95
C LEU A 128 -7.89 -6.71 -26.01
N LEU A 129 -6.86 -5.95 -25.64
CA LEU A 129 -6.85 -4.49 -25.74
C LEU A 129 -7.00 -4.04 -27.20
N LEU A 130 -6.31 -4.69 -28.14
CA LEU A 130 -6.41 -4.37 -29.57
C LEU A 130 -7.83 -4.66 -30.09
N LEU A 131 -8.41 -5.80 -29.72
CA LEU A 131 -9.76 -6.20 -30.12
C LEU A 131 -10.84 -5.26 -29.54
N VAL A 132 -10.67 -4.85 -28.28
CA VAL A 132 -11.63 -3.99 -27.56
C VAL A 132 -11.34 -2.49 -27.80
N SER A 133 -10.25 -2.14 -28.46
CA SER A 133 -9.87 -0.74 -28.76
C SER A 133 -10.98 0.10 -29.42
N PRO A 134 -11.73 -0.36 -30.45
CA PRO A 134 -12.82 0.44 -31.02
C PRO A 134 -13.96 0.66 -30.02
N LEU A 135 -14.26 -0.32 -29.18
CA LEU A 135 -15.28 -0.21 -28.12
C LEU A 135 -14.84 0.78 -27.04
N MET A 136 -13.58 0.69 -26.58
CA MET A 136 -12.98 1.61 -25.62
C MET A 136 -13.06 3.07 -26.10
N LEU A 137 -12.75 3.34 -27.37
CA LEU A 137 -12.88 4.68 -27.95
C LEU A 137 -14.33 5.17 -27.92
N GLY A 138 -15.30 4.32 -28.26
CA GLY A 138 -16.72 4.64 -28.15
C GLY A 138 -17.14 4.98 -26.72
N LEU A 139 -16.69 4.21 -25.73
CA LEU A 139 -16.95 4.46 -24.31
C LEU A 139 -16.28 5.76 -23.82
N VAL A 140 -15.08 6.09 -24.30
CA VAL A 140 -14.41 7.37 -23.98
C VAL A 140 -15.25 8.55 -24.48
N VAL A 141 -15.71 8.51 -25.73
CA VAL A 141 -16.58 9.58 -26.27
C VAL A 141 -17.87 9.68 -25.47
N LEU A 142 -18.49 8.55 -25.13
CA LEU A 142 -19.74 8.52 -24.39
C LEU A 142 -19.56 9.06 -22.96
N THR A 143 -18.53 8.62 -22.24
CA THR A 143 -18.21 9.14 -20.90
C THR A 143 -17.89 10.63 -20.92
N GLN A 144 -17.24 11.14 -21.96
CA GLN A 144 -16.95 12.57 -22.11
C GLN A 144 -18.21 13.42 -22.31
N VAL A 145 -19.23 12.89 -23.01
CA VAL A 145 -20.52 13.56 -23.20
C VAL A 145 -21.33 13.62 -21.90
N TYR A 146 -21.31 12.56 -21.09
CA TYR A 146 -22.06 12.51 -19.83
C TYR A 146 -21.33 13.20 -18.66
N SER A 147 -20.00 13.10 -18.62
CA SER A 147 -19.14 13.58 -17.52
C SER A 147 -17.84 14.19 -18.07
N PRO A 148 -17.83 15.47 -18.49
CA PRO A 148 -16.68 16.08 -19.18
C PRO A 148 -15.45 16.31 -18.28
N LYS A 149 -15.56 16.07 -16.96
CA LYS A 149 -14.53 16.45 -15.98
C LYS A 149 -13.41 15.42 -15.82
N SER A 150 -13.69 14.13 -15.95
CA SER A 150 -12.68 13.06 -15.81
C SER A 150 -13.10 11.81 -16.56
N LEU A 151 -12.19 11.26 -17.39
CA LEU A 151 -12.42 10.04 -18.17
C LEU A 151 -12.18 8.77 -17.33
N PHE A 152 -11.14 8.82 -16.50
CA PHE A 152 -10.72 7.70 -15.67
C PHE A 152 -10.84 8.03 -14.19
N SER A 153 -11.15 7.01 -13.40
CA SER A 153 -11.02 6.98 -11.96
C SER A 153 -9.85 6.07 -11.58
N TYR A 154 -9.18 6.40 -10.50
CA TYR A 154 -8.07 5.62 -9.98
C TYR A 154 -8.38 5.15 -8.57
N GLU A 155 -8.26 3.85 -8.36
CA GLU A 155 -8.52 3.22 -7.07
C GLU A 155 -7.29 2.45 -6.61
N TRP A 156 -7.02 2.50 -5.30
CA TRP A 156 -5.86 1.83 -4.73
C TRP A 156 -6.14 0.33 -4.57
N TYR A 157 -5.23 -0.46 -5.13
CA TYR A 157 -5.23 -1.91 -5.04
C TYR A 157 -3.90 -2.39 -4.44
N VAL A 158 -3.95 -3.60 -3.89
CA VAL A 158 -2.80 -4.33 -3.36
C VAL A 158 -2.53 -5.50 -4.29
N GLY A 159 -1.40 -5.44 -4.99
CA GLY A 159 -0.97 -6.48 -5.93
C GLY A 159 -0.12 -7.55 -5.26
N GLU A 160 0.50 -8.38 -6.08
CA GLU A 160 1.39 -9.45 -5.63
C GLU A 160 2.52 -8.90 -4.74
N GLN A 161 2.86 -9.63 -3.67
CA GLN A 161 3.83 -9.23 -2.64
C GLN A 161 3.39 -8.02 -1.78
N GLY A 162 2.12 -7.63 -1.82
CA GLY A 162 1.59 -6.54 -1.02
C GLY A 162 1.88 -5.15 -1.58
N LYS A 163 2.42 -5.04 -2.81
CA LYS A 163 2.75 -3.74 -3.42
C LYS A 163 1.48 -2.96 -3.76
N PHE A 164 1.44 -1.68 -3.43
CA PHE A 164 0.33 -0.81 -3.85
C PHE A 164 0.49 -0.35 -5.29
N PHE A 165 -0.63 -0.30 -5.99
CA PHE A 165 -0.76 0.29 -7.32
C PHE A 165 -2.16 0.87 -7.50
N LYS A 166 -2.35 1.67 -8.56
CA LYS A 166 -3.65 2.26 -8.90
C LYS A 166 -4.29 1.51 -10.05
N ALA A 167 -5.41 0.85 -9.79
CA ALA A 167 -6.24 0.29 -10.85
C ALA A 167 -6.96 1.42 -11.60
N ILE A 168 -6.88 1.39 -12.92
CA ILE A 168 -7.52 2.36 -13.80
C ILE A 168 -8.93 1.86 -14.12
N LYS A 169 -9.94 2.67 -13.87
CA LYS A 169 -11.34 2.37 -14.22
C LYS A 169 -11.94 3.54 -14.99
N PHE A 170 -12.99 3.31 -15.76
CA PHE A 170 -13.76 4.42 -16.32
C PHE A 170 -14.50 5.19 -15.23
N HIS A 171 -14.62 6.49 -15.42
CA HIS A 171 -15.39 7.33 -14.52
C HIS A 171 -16.89 7.14 -14.76
N THR A 172 -17.60 6.55 -13.80
CA THR A 172 -19.02 6.20 -13.93
C THR A 172 -19.96 7.16 -13.20
N THR A 173 -19.43 8.13 -12.46
CA THR A 173 -20.21 9.07 -11.65
C THR A 173 -20.31 10.47 -12.30
N ALA A 174 -21.34 11.22 -11.95
CA ALA A 174 -21.50 12.65 -12.26
C ALA A 174 -22.18 13.30 -11.05
N ASN A 175 -21.65 14.43 -10.57
CA ASN A 175 -22.21 15.15 -9.41
C ASN A 175 -22.49 14.23 -8.20
N HIS A 176 -21.56 13.31 -7.88
CA HIS A 176 -21.65 12.31 -6.79
C HIS A 176 -22.68 11.18 -6.99
N ASN A 177 -23.43 11.18 -8.08
CA ASN A 177 -24.39 10.12 -8.42
C ASN A 177 -23.85 9.24 -9.55
N ILE A 178 -24.19 7.96 -9.56
CA ILE A 178 -23.85 7.05 -10.67
C ILE A 178 -24.70 7.45 -11.89
N THR A 179 -24.05 7.67 -13.03
CA THR A 179 -24.76 7.99 -14.29
C THR A 179 -25.49 6.75 -14.82
N PRO A 180 -26.57 6.89 -15.61
CA PRO A 180 -27.22 5.73 -16.23
C PRO A 180 -26.25 4.94 -17.11
N LEU A 181 -25.36 5.64 -17.83
CA LEU A 181 -24.25 5.04 -18.55
C LEU A 181 -23.31 4.29 -17.62
N GLY A 182 -22.88 4.92 -16.53
CA GLY A 182 -22.01 4.30 -15.54
C GLY A 182 -22.62 3.05 -14.92
N HIS A 183 -23.91 3.07 -14.60
CA HIS A 183 -24.64 1.90 -14.11
C HIS A 183 -24.66 0.76 -15.14
N TRP A 184 -24.88 1.08 -16.42
CA TRP A 184 -24.80 0.12 -17.51
C TRP A 184 -23.37 -0.44 -17.65
N MET A 185 -22.35 0.41 -17.64
CA MET A 185 -20.95 -0.02 -17.71
C MET A 185 -20.57 -0.96 -16.57
N CYS A 186 -20.93 -0.62 -15.33
CA CYS A 186 -20.69 -1.49 -14.16
C CYS A 186 -21.46 -2.81 -14.26
N LYS A 187 -22.70 -2.79 -14.79
CA LYS A 187 -23.52 -4.00 -14.96
C LYS A 187 -22.89 -4.99 -15.95
N TYR A 188 -22.24 -4.49 -16.99
CA TYR A 188 -21.56 -5.31 -18.01
C TYR A 188 -20.04 -5.44 -17.77
N GLY A 189 -19.51 -4.89 -16.68
CA GLY A 189 -18.07 -4.90 -16.35
C GLY A 189 -17.18 -4.10 -17.32
N LEU A 190 -17.77 -3.19 -18.10
CA LEU A 190 -17.06 -2.39 -19.10
C LEU A 190 -16.27 -1.24 -18.47
N ASP A 191 -16.58 -0.88 -17.24
CA ASP A 191 -15.84 0.11 -16.46
C ASP A 191 -14.42 -0.34 -16.10
N GLY A 192 -14.20 -1.66 -16.05
CA GLY A 192 -12.90 -2.27 -15.77
C GLY A 192 -11.99 -2.44 -16.99
N LEU A 193 -12.45 -2.16 -18.23
CA LEU A 193 -11.62 -2.31 -19.43
C LEU A 193 -10.27 -1.57 -19.38
N PRO A 194 -10.17 -0.35 -18.79
CA PRO A 194 -8.88 0.34 -18.67
C PRO A 194 -7.85 -0.41 -17.80
N GLN A 195 -8.28 -1.37 -16.97
CA GLN A 195 -7.38 -2.20 -16.15
C GLN A 195 -6.48 -3.10 -17.00
N LEU A 196 -6.81 -3.35 -18.27
CA LEU A 196 -5.91 -4.02 -19.21
C LEU A 196 -4.57 -3.28 -19.34
N LEU A 197 -4.57 -1.96 -19.19
CA LEU A 197 -3.33 -1.16 -19.16
C LEU A 197 -2.49 -1.46 -17.92
N ASN A 198 -3.12 -1.75 -16.77
CA ASN A 198 -2.39 -2.17 -15.57
C ASN A 198 -1.71 -3.54 -15.77
N VAL A 199 -2.35 -4.44 -16.51
CA VAL A 199 -1.74 -5.73 -16.88
C VAL A 199 -0.55 -5.53 -17.81
N LEU A 200 -0.67 -4.66 -18.81
CA LEU A 200 0.44 -4.35 -19.71
C LEU A 200 1.62 -3.65 -19.01
N ARG A 201 1.35 -2.91 -17.92
CA ARG A 201 2.38 -2.32 -17.04
C ARG A 201 3.01 -3.34 -16.08
N GLY A 202 2.47 -4.55 -16.00
CA GLY A 202 2.92 -5.59 -15.07
C GLY A 202 2.51 -5.34 -13.62
N GLU A 203 1.51 -4.48 -13.37
CA GLU A 203 0.97 -4.20 -12.03
C GLU A 203 -0.09 -5.23 -11.63
N MET A 204 -0.79 -5.79 -12.62
CA MET A 204 -1.86 -6.77 -12.47
C MET A 204 -1.63 -7.95 -13.41
N SER A 205 -2.23 -9.11 -13.12
CA SER A 205 -2.26 -10.26 -14.01
C SER A 205 -3.72 -10.60 -14.33
N LEU A 206 -3.98 -11.07 -15.56
CA LEU A 206 -5.32 -11.40 -16.03
C LEU A 206 -5.82 -12.72 -15.43
N THR A 207 -4.92 -13.69 -15.30
CA THR A 207 -5.28 -15.05 -14.88
C THR A 207 -5.13 -15.28 -13.39
N SER A 208 -4.46 -14.37 -12.66
CA SER A 208 -4.27 -14.49 -11.23
C SER A 208 -5.22 -13.59 -10.43
N SER A 209 -5.92 -14.18 -9.47
CA SER A 209 -6.78 -13.49 -8.50
C SER A 209 -5.99 -12.75 -7.40
N ARG A 210 -4.74 -12.35 -7.69
CA ARG A 210 -3.77 -11.81 -6.70
C ARG A 210 -3.82 -10.29 -6.59
N CYS A 211 -4.98 -9.69 -6.80
CA CYS A 211 -5.18 -8.25 -6.64
C CYS A 211 -6.42 -8.03 -5.78
N TRP A 212 -6.24 -7.26 -4.71
CA TRP A 212 -7.29 -6.97 -3.74
C TRP A 212 -7.48 -5.47 -3.65
N THR A 213 -8.71 -5.04 -3.35
CA THR A 213 -8.93 -3.65 -2.92
C THR A 213 -8.23 -3.44 -1.56
N LEU A 214 -8.03 -2.18 -1.16
CA LEU A 214 -7.48 -1.91 0.16
C LEU A 214 -8.35 -2.50 1.27
N GLU A 215 -9.66 -2.44 1.14
CA GLU A 215 -10.60 -2.97 2.13
C GLU A 215 -10.45 -4.50 2.27
N ASP A 216 -10.47 -5.22 1.14
CA ASP A 216 -10.33 -6.67 1.11
C ASP A 216 -8.95 -7.11 1.64
N ALA A 217 -7.90 -6.39 1.26
CA ALA A 217 -6.54 -6.68 1.72
C ALA A 217 -6.38 -6.50 3.23
N ILE A 218 -7.00 -5.46 3.81
CA ILE A 218 -7.03 -5.25 5.27
C ILE A 218 -7.78 -6.41 5.92
N GLN A 219 -8.98 -6.74 5.44
CA GLN A 219 -9.81 -7.81 6.02
C GLN A 219 -9.09 -9.16 6.00
N LEU A 220 -8.51 -9.54 4.85
CA LEU A 220 -7.72 -10.77 4.70
C LEU A 220 -6.51 -10.79 5.64
N SER A 221 -5.83 -9.66 5.78
CA SER A 221 -4.64 -9.57 6.63
C SER A 221 -4.96 -9.65 8.13
N LEU A 222 -6.15 -9.20 8.54
CA LEU A 222 -6.62 -9.28 9.92
C LEU A 222 -7.10 -10.70 10.24
N GLU A 223 -7.83 -11.34 9.32
CA GLU A 223 -8.27 -12.73 9.49
C GLU A 223 -7.08 -13.70 9.58
N GLY A 224 -6.09 -13.55 8.70
CA GLY A 224 -4.86 -14.35 8.76
C GLY A 224 -4.10 -14.17 10.09
N GLN A 225 -4.11 -12.96 10.65
CA GLN A 225 -3.55 -12.70 11.99
C GLN A 225 -4.39 -13.32 13.11
N HIS A 226 -5.72 -13.29 13.00
CA HIS A 226 -6.60 -13.93 13.98
C HIS A 226 -6.40 -15.44 14.02
N GLN A 227 -6.20 -16.10 12.88
CA GLN A 227 -5.88 -17.54 12.85
C GLN A 227 -4.52 -17.84 13.49
N LEU A 228 -3.49 -17.03 13.23
CA LEU A 228 -2.18 -17.15 13.85
C LEU A 228 -2.22 -16.92 15.36
N ASN A 229 -3.04 -15.97 15.84
CA ASN A 229 -3.20 -15.68 17.26
C ASN A 229 -4.09 -16.71 18.00
N LYS A 230 -4.92 -17.49 17.28
CA LYS A 230 -5.74 -18.59 17.84
C LYS A 230 -4.94 -19.88 18.03
N LEU A 231 -3.82 -20.05 17.35
CA LEU A 231 -2.89 -21.14 17.64
C LEU A 231 -2.26 -20.84 19.00
N PRO A 232 -2.43 -21.71 20.02
CA PRO A 232 -1.83 -21.48 21.32
C PRO A 232 -0.31 -21.38 21.14
N ILE A 233 0.25 -20.34 21.75
CA ILE A 233 1.66 -19.95 21.75
C ILE A 233 2.56 -21.19 21.92
N ILE A 234 3.05 -21.73 20.81
CA ILE A 234 4.27 -22.54 20.77
C ILE A 234 5.01 -22.08 19.50
N GLN A 235 6.09 -21.32 19.73
CA GLN A 235 7.19 -20.95 18.80
C GLN A 235 7.39 -19.44 18.52
N ASN A 236 8.01 -18.79 19.50
CA ASN A 236 9.14 -17.90 19.23
C ASN A 236 10.40 -18.78 19.10
N SER A 237 10.76 -19.23 17.90
CA SER A 237 12.01 -19.98 17.67
C SER A 237 12.74 -19.54 16.39
N TRP A 238 12.81 -18.23 16.16
CA TRP A 238 13.62 -17.63 15.08
C TRP A 238 14.21 -16.27 15.46
N GLU A 239 14.35 -16.00 16.76
CA GLU A 239 15.37 -15.07 17.24
C GLU A 239 16.69 -15.84 17.25
N VAL A 240 17.25 -16.02 16.05
CA VAL A 240 18.55 -16.63 15.83
C VAL A 240 19.60 -15.74 16.49
N GLN A 241 20.14 -16.26 17.60
CA GLN A 241 21.55 -16.38 17.88
C GLN A 241 22.45 -15.27 17.29
N THR A 242 22.62 -14.17 18.02
CA THR A 242 23.93 -13.50 18.02
C THR A 242 24.71 -14.07 19.19
N ASP A 243 25.44 -15.16 18.94
CA ASP A 243 26.49 -15.65 19.83
C ASP A 243 27.47 -14.50 20.08
N SER A 244 27.47 -14.01 21.32
CA SER A 244 28.63 -13.33 21.88
C SER A 244 29.45 -14.41 22.56
N GLU A 245 30.52 -14.85 21.92
CA GLU A 245 31.60 -15.58 22.58
C GLU A 245 32.06 -14.79 23.81
N LEU A 246 31.67 -15.23 25.00
CA LEU A 246 32.42 -14.98 26.23
C LEU A 246 32.57 -16.32 26.94
N LEU A 247 33.65 -17.01 26.57
CA LEU A 247 34.23 -18.12 27.32
C LEU A 247 34.60 -17.60 28.72
N HIS A 248 33.69 -17.79 29.69
CA HIS A 248 34.07 -17.89 31.09
C HIS A 248 34.64 -19.29 31.30
N LEU A 249 35.97 -19.40 31.24
CA LEU A 249 36.69 -20.55 31.73
C LEU A 249 36.59 -20.62 33.26
N ASP A 250 36.39 -21.86 33.71
CA ASP A 250 36.25 -22.30 35.08
C ASP A 250 37.33 -21.80 36.03
N SER A 251 36.91 -21.41 37.24
CA SER A 251 37.69 -21.69 38.45
C SER A 251 36.74 -21.78 39.64
N GLN A 252 36.40 -23.00 40.08
CA GLN A 252 36.22 -23.35 41.49
C GLN A 252 35.88 -24.84 41.64
N THR A 253 36.92 -25.65 41.79
CA THR A 253 36.88 -26.85 42.62
C THR A 253 38.12 -26.85 43.51
N LEU A 254 37.85 -26.87 44.82
CA LEU A 254 38.73 -27.09 45.99
C LEU A 254 39.60 -25.93 46.46
#